data_AF-A0A521VSZ1-F1
#
_entry.id   AF-A0A521VSZ1-F1
#
_cell.length_a   1.000
_cell.length_b   1.000
_cell.length_c   1.000
_cell.angle_alpha   90.00
_cell.angle_beta   90.00
_cell.angle_gamma   90.00
#
_symmetry.space_group_name_H-M   'P 1'
#
loop_
_entity.id
_entity.type
_entity.pdbx_description
1 polymer ?
#
loop_
_entity_poly.entity_id
_entity_poly.type
_entity_poly.pdbx_seq_one_letter_code
_entity_poly.pdbx_strand_id
1 'polypeptide(L)'
;MNEAIQIAIGGVLLGSIYAMLALGFSLVYRITGVINLSQGAFCVLAALTMYSLNVTFGMPLFFAALAAIAFTTAIGILIGAFTFVPGMTRLSNSNILMLTLGLLTMINGVMLLIWGSQPYSLPPFSGEAPVVLFGIRVPTQGLWIVGTTLVLILCLWLILFRTNLGKALRACAENPAAARLMGIDVKRMTLLSFGMSALIGAIGGVVVCPIISIEFVTGQEFTISGFIAVTIGGLQSFGGAILGGLALGVLTQMTAGYVSSMFSNGLALGLLLIMLLWRPNGLFAPALRKREDVREAARVQVGIVRLQGRQGWILAAIALLIAILVPHIVSYGMLSSLVITGILFLAVIGLDVLMGWAGQINLGQAGFMAIGGYSAAILVTRYDWTPIPSTLFGMALSLLCAIVLSLVVMRLRGLYLALATLAFGLMIDSMTVGLTEFTGGPSGIVGIPSFAIGSYVFATPTQMYYFVLALIVTIVLLLIGAMRSSFGRALQAVRTDQMAAAALGINVPVHKMAAFAISALLGSLSGSLYAFFFHYLSPEMVGSVRSFELVAMLIIGGEGTLVGSVLGVALLTLLPTIFQPLAAFKTFAEGVLLVFSFLYMPQGLFGTAVIRFNRWTHQAASRITPSVSAVNRGSV
;
A
#
# COMPACT_ATOMS: atom_id res chain seq x y z
N MET A 1 -25.67 30.71 -11.94
CA MET A 1 -25.22 30.12 -13.22
C MET A 1 -23.72 30.25 -13.42
N ASN A 2 -23.15 31.47 -13.30
CA ASN A 2 -21.70 31.68 -13.46
C ASN A 2 -20.83 30.89 -12.46
N GLU A 3 -21.26 30.78 -11.19
CA GLU A 3 -20.55 30.02 -10.16
C GLU A 3 -20.47 28.52 -10.48
N ALA A 4 -21.59 27.91 -10.89
CA ALA A 4 -21.62 26.50 -11.32
C ALA A 4 -20.71 26.24 -12.53
N ILE A 5 -20.68 27.16 -13.50
CA ILE A 5 -19.80 27.07 -14.67
C ILE A 5 -18.33 27.20 -14.25
N GLN A 6 -18.01 28.10 -13.32
CA GLN A 6 -16.66 28.27 -12.80
C GLN A 6 -16.17 27.03 -12.03
N ILE A 7 -17.03 26.43 -11.20
CA ILE A 7 -16.75 25.15 -10.52
C ILE A 7 -16.55 24.03 -11.55
N ALA A 8 -17.38 23.98 -12.60
CA ALA A 8 -17.24 22.98 -13.66
C ALA A 8 -15.91 23.12 -14.41
N ILE A 9 -15.49 24.35 -14.72
CA ILE A 9 -14.20 24.62 -15.36
C ILE A 9 -13.06 24.18 -14.43
N GLY A 10 -13.10 24.53 -13.14
CA GLY A 10 -12.14 24.02 -12.15
C GLY A 10 -12.09 22.49 -12.12
N GLY A 11 -13.25 21.84 -12.23
CA GLY A 11 -13.35 20.39 -12.30
C GLY A 11 -12.76 19.78 -13.57
N VAL A 12 -12.86 20.45 -14.71
CA VAL A 12 -12.19 20.04 -15.96
C VAL A 12 -10.67 20.21 -15.84
N LEU A 13 -10.19 21.29 -15.18
CA LEU A 13 -8.77 21.48 -14.91
C LEU A 13 -8.22 20.34 -14.04
N LEU A 14 -8.86 20.10 -12.90
CA LEU A 14 -8.49 19.01 -11.98
C LEU A 14 -8.62 17.64 -12.66
N GLY A 15 -9.67 17.44 -13.46
CA GLY A 15 -9.91 16.22 -14.20
C GLY A 15 -8.87 15.97 -15.30
N SER A 16 -8.27 17.02 -15.86
CA SER A 16 -7.18 16.92 -16.84
C SER A 16 -5.90 16.40 -16.20
N ILE A 17 -5.62 16.79 -14.94
CA ILE A 17 -4.53 16.23 -14.12
C ILE A 17 -4.77 14.74 -13.87
N TYR A 18 -5.97 14.39 -13.41
CA TYR A 18 -6.34 13.00 -13.15
C TYR A 18 -6.32 12.15 -14.43
N ALA A 19 -6.69 12.70 -15.58
CA ALA A 19 -6.62 12.02 -16.88
C ALA A 19 -5.17 11.74 -17.30
N MET A 20 -4.23 12.68 -17.12
CA MET A 20 -2.80 12.44 -17.39
C MET A 20 -2.26 11.29 -16.53
N LEU A 21 -2.57 11.32 -15.22
CA LEU A 21 -2.17 10.25 -14.31
C LEU A 21 -2.83 8.92 -14.70
N ALA A 22 -4.13 8.92 -15.00
CA ALA A 22 -4.85 7.72 -15.43
C ALA A 22 -4.28 7.09 -16.71
N LEU A 23 -3.81 7.89 -17.66
CA LEU A 23 -3.15 7.42 -18.88
C LEU A 23 -1.85 6.67 -18.59
N GLY A 24 -1.00 7.21 -17.70
CA GLY A 24 0.23 6.53 -17.31
C GLY A 24 -0.04 5.20 -16.59
N PHE A 25 -1.14 5.09 -15.83
CA PHE A 25 -1.54 3.85 -15.18
C PHE A 25 -2.03 2.83 -16.21
N SER A 26 -2.92 3.26 -17.11
CA SER A 26 -3.49 2.40 -18.16
C SER A 26 -2.39 1.84 -19.07
N LEU A 27 -1.37 2.63 -19.38
CA LEU A 27 -0.27 2.23 -20.26
C LEU A 27 0.55 1.08 -19.68
N VAL A 28 0.95 1.18 -18.40
CA VAL A 28 1.70 0.11 -17.73
C VAL A 28 0.80 -1.10 -17.55
N TYR A 29 -0.39 -0.90 -16.98
CA TYR A 29 -1.31 -1.99 -16.65
C TYR A 29 -1.69 -2.82 -17.88
N ARG A 30 -1.96 -2.17 -19.01
CA ARG A 30 -2.38 -2.87 -20.22
C ARG A 30 -1.31 -3.86 -20.70
N ILE A 31 -0.03 -3.57 -20.50
CA ILE A 31 1.08 -4.42 -20.97
C ILE A 31 1.50 -5.43 -19.91
N THR A 32 1.52 -5.03 -18.64
CA THR A 32 2.09 -5.84 -17.56
C THR A 32 1.04 -6.61 -16.78
N GLY A 33 -0.23 -6.19 -16.83
CA GLY A 33 -1.30 -6.69 -15.95
C GLY A 33 -1.17 -6.22 -14.50
N VAL A 34 -0.22 -5.33 -14.19
CA VAL A 34 0.05 -4.85 -12.83
C VAL A 34 0.06 -3.33 -12.77
N ILE A 35 -0.50 -2.77 -11.70
CA ILE A 35 -0.52 -1.34 -11.45
C ILE A 35 0.80 -0.87 -10.86
N ASN A 36 1.31 0.26 -11.36
CA ASN A 36 2.50 0.89 -10.83
C ASN A 36 2.14 1.97 -9.78
N LEU A 37 2.20 1.62 -8.49
CA LEU A 37 1.90 2.58 -7.42
C LEU A 37 2.98 3.65 -7.23
N SER A 38 4.14 3.55 -7.89
CA SER A 38 5.16 4.62 -7.86
C SER A 38 4.87 5.80 -8.81
N GLN A 39 3.78 5.75 -9.57
CA GLN A 39 3.56 6.71 -10.65
C GLN A 39 3.44 8.17 -10.18
N GLY A 40 2.74 8.43 -9.08
CA GLY A 40 2.67 9.79 -8.54
C GLY A 40 3.99 10.27 -7.93
N ALA A 41 4.89 9.36 -7.54
CA ALA A 41 6.24 9.74 -7.11
C ALA A 41 7.06 10.33 -8.27
N PHE A 42 6.91 9.83 -9.50
CA PHE A 42 7.54 10.45 -10.67
C PHE A 42 7.02 11.87 -10.93
N CYS A 43 5.74 12.11 -10.67
CA CYS A 43 5.14 13.44 -10.75
C CYS A 43 5.82 14.41 -9.78
N VAL A 44 5.91 14.05 -8.49
CA VAL A 44 6.56 14.89 -7.48
C VAL A 44 8.06 15.04 -7.74
N LEU A 45 8.76 13.97 -8.12
CA LEU A 45 10.18 14.03 -8.42
C LEU A 45 10.51 15.02 -9.54
N ALA A 46 9.69 15.05 -10.60
CA ALA A 46 9.85 16.02 -11.68
C ALA A 46 9.58 17.45 -11.21
N ALA A 47 8.54 17.67 -10.41
CA ALA A 47 8.23 18.98 -9.86
C ALA A 47 9.36 19.53 -8.96
N LEU A 48 9.86 18.72 -8.02
CA LEU A 48 10.94 19.10 -7.11
C LEU A 48 12.28 19.29 -7.84
N THR A 49 12.55 18.49 -8.86
CA THR A 49 13.72 18.68 -9.74
C THR A 49 13.60 19.99 -10.50
N MET A 50 12.43 20.31 -11.07
CA MET A 50 12.18 21.58 -11.75
C MET A 50 12.34 22.77 -10.81
N TYR A 51 11.80 22.67 -9.59
CA TYR A 51 11.97 23.70 -8.55
C TYR A 51 13.44 23.95 -8.26
N SER A 52 14.21 22.89 -8.03
CA SER A 52 15.65 23.00 -7.74
C SER A 52 16.41 23.66 -8.89
N LEU A 53 16.13 23.25 -10.14
CA LEU A 53 16.79 23.82 -11.32
C LEU A 53 16.44 25.29 -11.52
N ASN A 54 15.19 25.69 -11.29
CA ASN A 54 14.75 27.05 -11.50
C ASN A 54 15.15 27.99 -10.35
N VAL A 55 14.84 27.63 -9.11
CA VAL A 55 15.01 28.49 -7.94
C VAL A 55 16.43 28.41 -7.38
N THR A 56 16.98 27.21 -7.24
CA THR A 56 18.32 27.02 -6.65
C THR A 56 19.43 27.27 -7.65
N PHE A 57 19.29 26.77 -8.88
CA PHE A 57 20.32 26.91 -9.93
C PHE A 57 20.06 28.06 -10.91
N GLY A 58 18.94 28.79 -10.77
CA GLY A 58 18.63 29.95 -11.61
C GLY A 58 18.35 29.65 -13.08
N MET A 59 18.09 28.38 -13.45
CA MET A 59 17.77 28.02 -14.83
C MET A 59 16.41 28.61 -15.24
N PRO A 60 16.26 29.12 -16.47
CA PRO A 60 14.97 29.58 -16.96
C PRO A 60 13.93 28.45 -16.91
N LEU A 61 12.69 28.80 -16.55
CA LEU A 61 11.61 27.86 -16.23
C LEU A 61 11.39 26.79 -17.29
N PHE A 62 11.46 27.17 -18.57
CA PHE A 62 11.30 26.26 -19.70
C PHE A 62 12.41 25.20 -19.77
N PHE A 63 13.67 25.59 -19.60
CA PHE A 63 14.80 24.66 -19.61
C PHE A 63 14.81 23.79 -18.35
N ALA A 64 14.46 24.36 -17.19
CA ALA A 64 14.27 23.62 -15.95
C ALA A 64 13.19 22.53 -16.10
N ALA A 65 12.06 22.86 -16.74
CA ALA A 65 10.99 21.91 -17.05
C ALA A 65 11.47 20.74 -17.93
N LEU A 66 12.14 21.03 -19.04
CA LEU A 66 12.65 19.99 -19.96
C LEU A 66 13.69 19.10 -19.29
N ALA A 67 14.63 19.69 -18.55
CA ALA A 67 15.65 18.95 -17.83
C ALA A 67 15.06 18.07 -16.72
N ALA A 68 14.05 18.57 -15.99
CA ALA A 68 13.33 17.79 -14.99
C ALA A 68 12.58 16.60 -15.60
N ILE A 69 11.92 16.80 -16.74
CA ILE A 69 11.25 15.71 -17.47
C ILE A 69 12.27 14.64 -17.90
N ALA A 70 13.39 15.05 -18.48
CA ALA A 70 14.44 14.13 -18.94
C ALA A 70 15.05 13.35 -17.77
N PHE A 71 15.38 14.03 -16.67
CA PHE A 71 15.95 13.44 -15.47
C PHE A 71 15.01 12.41 -14.83
N THR A 72 13.76 12.77 -14.58
CA THR A 72 12.77 11.87 -13.99
C THR A 72 12.47 10.67 -14.90
N THR A 73 12.39 10.89 -16.22
CA THR A 73 12.19 9.79 -17.18
C THR A 73 13.38 8.83 -17.18
N ALA A 74 14.61 9.34 -17.12
CA ALA A 74 15.81 8.52 -17.03
C ALA A 74 15.81 7.70 -15.73
N ILE A 75 15.50 8.30 -14.58
CA ILE A 75 15.34 7.59 -13.30
C ILE A 75 14.26 6.51 -13.41
N GLY A 76 13.11 6.83 -14.00
CA GLY A 76 12.03 5.87 -14.23
C GLY A 76 12.47 4.68 -15.07
N ILE A 77 13.24 4.90 -16.15
CA ILE A 77 13.80 3.84 -16.98
C ILE A 77 14.81 2.99 -16.19
N LEU A 78 15.69 3.62 -15.40
CA LEU A 78 16.66 2.90 -14.56
C LEU A 78 15.96 2.01 -13.53
N ILE A 79 15.00 2.55 -12.79
CA ILE A 79 14.17 1.80 -11.83
C ILE A 79 13.42 0.67 -12.54
N GLY A 80 12.86 0.96 -13.73
CA GLY A 80 12.18 0.00 -14.57
C GLY A 80 13.09 -1.18 -14.95
N ALA A 81 14.33 -0.89 -15.35
CA ALA A 81 15.29 -1.88 -15.83
C ALA A 81 15.85 -2.77 -14.70
N PHE A 82 16.17 -2.19 -13.54
CA PHE A 82 16.82 -2.90 -12.44
C PHE A 82 15.85 -3.56 -11.46
N THR A 83 14.66 -3.00 -11.28
CA THR A 83 13.72 -3.46 -10.25
C THR A 83 12.46 -4.07 -10.87
N PHE A 84 11.75 -3.28 -11.68
CA PHE A 84 10.41 -3.67 -12.14
C PHE A 84 10.43 -4.82 -13.15
N VAL A 85 11.23 -4.72 -14.22
CA VAL A 85 11.31 -5.76 -15.27
C VAL A 85 11.83 -7.10 -14.72
N PRO A 86 12.89 -7.14 -13.88
CA PRO A 86 13.29 -8.38 -13.21
C PRO A 86 12.21 -8.93 -12.28
N GLY A 87 11.55 -8.05 -11.52
CA GLY A 87 10.42 -8.40 -10.65
C GLY A 87 9.29 -9.11 -11.39
N MET A 88 8.86 -8.56 -12.54
CA MET A 88 7.84 -9.16 -13.42
C MET A 88 8.16 -10.59 -13.88
N THR A 89 9.44 -10.98 -13.93
CA THR A 89 9.82 -12.34 -14.33
C THR A 89 9.83 -13.34 -13.18
N ARG A 90 9.96 -12.88 -11.94
CA ARG A 90 10.21 -13.72 -10.74
C ARG A 90 9.04 -13.76 -9.76
N LEU A 91 8.26 -12.69 -9.70
CA LEU A 91 7.25 -12.46 -8.68
C LEU A 91 5.83 -12.69 -9.20
N SER A 92 4.90 -12.99 -8.31
CA SER A 92 3.46 -13.02 -8.60
C SER A 92 2.91 -11.59 -8.80
N ASN A 93 1.77 -11.46 -9.48
CA ASN A 93 1.12 -10.15 -9.73
C ASN A 93 0.89 -9.35 -8.44
N SER A 94 0.50 -10.05 -7.37
CA SER A 94 0.33 -9.52 -6.02
C SER A 94 1.62 -8.92 -5.45
N ASN A 95 2.73 -9.65 -5.57
CA ASN A 95 4.03 -9.25 -5.03
C ASN A 95 4.65 -8.11 -5.84
N ILE A 96 4.33 -8.01 -7.14
CA ILE A 96 4.78 -6.89 -7.98
C ILE A 96 4.08 -5.60 -7.56
N LEU A 97 2.79 -5.63 -7.19
CA LEU A 97 2.12 -4.46 -6.62
C LEU A 97 2.87 -3.97 -5.37
N MET A 98 3.23 -4.89 -4.48
CA MET A 98 3.98 -4.55 -3.26
C MET A 98 5.39 -4.05 -3.58
N LEU A 99 6.07 -4.62 -4.58
CA LEU A 99 7.33 -4.08 -5.09
C LEU A 99 7.19 -2.62 -5.54
N THR A 100 6.09 -2.28 -6.24
CA THR A 100 5.84 -0.89 -6.66
C THR A 100 5.50 0.04 -5.49
N LEU A 101 4.91 -0.47 -4.41
CA LEU A 101 4.77 0.27 -3.15
C LEU A 101 6.15 0.54 -2.52
N GLY A 102 7.07 -0.43 -2.55
CA GLY A 102 8.44 -0.23 -2.09
C GLY A 102 9.19 0.81 -2.90
N LEU A 103 8.97 0.83 -4.21
CA LEU A 103 9.51 1.87 -5.08
C LEU A 103 8.92 3.25 -4.74
N LEU A 104 7.62 3.33 -4.49
CA LEU A 104 6.96 4.57 -4.04
C LEU A 104 7.57 5.09 -2.73
N THR A 105 7.69 4.25 -1.71
CA THR A 105 8.26 4.64 -0.41
C THR A 105 9.75 4.96 -0.51
N MET A 106 10.50 4.23 -1.33
CA MET A 106 11.91 4.51 -1.60
C MET A 106 12.09 5.89 -2.25
N ILE A 107 11.33 6.20 -3.30
CA ILE A 107 11.41 7.52 -3.98
C ILE A 107 10.98 8.63 -3.02
N ASN A 108 9.90 8.45 -2.25
CA ASN A 108 9.46 9.41 -1.24
C ASN A 108 10.54 9.64 -0.17
N GLY A 109 11.23 8.59 0.27
CA GLY A 109 12.34 8.70 1.21
C GLY A 109 13.52 9.49 0.64
N VAL A 110 13.89 9.27 -0.63
CA VAL A 110 14.90 10.10 -1.31
C VAL A 110 14.46 11.56 -1.38
N MET A 111 13.19 11.81 -1.72
CA MET A 111 12.66 13.17 -1.81
C MET A 111 12.66 13.86 -0.44
N LEU A 112 12.26 13.16 0.62
CA LEU A 112 12.30 13.66 2.00
C LEU A 112 13.73 14.00 2.46
N LEU A 113 14.74 13.22 2.05
CA LEU A 113 16.14 13.48 2.43
C LEU A 113 16.73 14.71 1.72
N ILE A 114 16.38 14.94 0.45
CA ILE A 114 16.93 16.03 -0.35
C ILE A 114 16.17 17.34 -0.12
N TRP A 115 14.84 17.28 -0.11
CA TRP A 115 13.97 18.47 -0.04
C TRP A 115 13.32 18.67 1.34
N GLY A 116 13.36 17.69 2.23
CA GLY A 116 12.65 17.77 3.51
C GLY A 116 11.14 17.64 3.37
N SER A 117 10.43 17.99 4.44
CA SER A 117 8.96 17.94 4.53
C SER A 117 8.28 19.28 4.21
N GLN A 118 9.02 20.25 3.68
CA GLN A 118 8.48 21.58 3.40
C GLN A 118 7.69 21.56 2.07
N PRO A 119 6.62 22.37 1.96
CA PRO A 119 5.90 22.53 0.71
C PRO A 119 6.68 23.41 -0.27
N TYR A 120 6.72 23.01 -1.54
CA TYR A 120 7.36 23.75 -2.64
C TYR A 120 6.35 24.10 -3.72
N SER A 121 6.44 25.31 -4.28
CA SER A 121 5.64 25.74 -5.42
C SER A 121 6.47 26.63 -6.36
N LEU A 122 6.03 26.72 -7.61
CA LEU A 122 6.67 27.52 -8.66
C LEU A 122 5.71 28.59 -9.18
N PRO A 123 6.21 29.71 -9.73
CA PRO A 123 5.34 30.69 -10.36
C PRO A 123 4.69 30.10 -11.63
N PRO A 124 3.44 30.50 -11.95
CA PRO A 124 2.76 30.12 -13.18
C PRO A 124 3.55 30.48 -14.45
N PHE A 125 3.45 29.65 -15.49
CA PHE A 125 4.28 29.79 -16.71
C PHE A 125 4.02 31.09 -17.49
N SER A 126 2.80 31.62 -17.41
CA SER A 126 2.37 32.81 -18.14
C SER A 126 1.90 33.93 -17.22
N GLY A 127 2.39 33.96 -15.99
CA GLY A 127 2.02 34.94 -14.96
C GLY A 127 0.72 34.64 -14.23
N GLU A 128 0.47 35.38 -13.16
CA GLU A 128 -0.65 35.14 -12.22
C GLU A 128 -1.98 35.73 -12.67
N ALA A 129 -1.97 36.66 -13.63
CA ALA A 129 -3.17 37.35 -14.09
C ALA A 129 -4.14 36.35 -14.75
N PRO A 130 -5.34 36.12 -14.21
CA PRO A 130 -6.29 35.18 -14.80
C PRO A 130 -6.84 35.74 -16.12
N VAL A 131 -7.11 34.84 -17.07
CA VAL A 131 -7.80 35.21 -18.30
C VAL A 131 -9.29 35.32 -17.99
N VAL A 132 -9.88 36.48 -18.30
CA VAL A 132 -11.32 36.72 -18.13
C VAL A 132 -12.02 36.48 -19.47
N LEU A 133 -12.76 35.39 -19.57
CA LEU A 133 -13.57 35.04 -20.74
C LEU A 133 -15.05 35.12 -20.34
N PHE A 134 -15.82 36.00 -20.98
CA PHE A 134 -17.27 36.14 -20.73
C PHE A 134 -17.65 36.30 -19.24
N GLY A 135 -16.81 37.01 -18.46
CA GLY A 135 -17.01 37.21 -17.02
C GLY A 135 -16.54 36.05 -16.11
N ILE A 136 -15.98 34.98 -16.68
CA ILE A 136 -15.42 33.83 -15.96
C ILE A 136 -13.90 33.99 -15.85
N ARG A 137 -13.36 33.84 -14.63
CA ARG A 137 -11.91 33.91 -14.36
C ARG A 137 -11.30 32.52 -14.46
N VAL A 138 -10.41 32.32 -15.45
CA VAL A 138 -9.68 31.07 -15.63
C VAL A 138 -8.20 31.32 -15.36
N PRO A 139 -7.56 30.58 -14.43
CA PRO A 139 -6.12 30.70 -14.21
C PRO A 139 -5.37 30.30 -15.48
N THR A 140 -4.37 31.10 -15.88
CA THR A 140 -3.52 30.86 -17.06
C THR A 140 -2.85 29.48 -17.01
N GLN A 141 -2.40 29.06 -15.83
CA GLN A 141 -1.83 27.72 -15.60
C GLN A 141 -2.82 26.59 -15.93
N GLY A 142 -4.13 26.81 -15.73
CA GLY A 142 -5.16 25.86 -16.09
C GLY A 142 -5.19 25.56 -17.59
N LEU A 143 -4.95 26.56 -18.43
CA LEU A 143 -4.88 26.38 -19.89
C LEU A 143 -3.66 25.54 -20.29
N TRP A 144 -2.53 25.70 -19.62
CA TRP A 144 -1.35 24.85 -19.82
C TRP A 144 -1.62 23.40 -19.43
N ILE A 145 -2.31 23.16 -18.32
CA ILE A 145 -2.71 21.80 -17.89
C ILE A 145 -3.57 21.16 -18.99
N VAL A 146 -4.68 21.77 -19.38
CA VAL A 146 -5.57 21.20 -20.40
C VAL A 146 -4.86 21.02 -21.75
N GLY A 147 -4.09 22.03 -22.18
CA GLY A 147 -3.35 21.99 -23.44
C GLY A 147 -2.33 20.85 -23.48
N THR A 148 -1.52 20.70 -22.42
CA THR A 148 -0.54 19.62 -22.34
C THR A 148 -1.18 18.25 -22.23
N THR A 149 -2.30 18.11 -21.50
CA THR A 149 -3.10 16.88 -21.48
C THR A 149 -3.57 16.49 -22.88
N LEU A 150 -4.12 17.43 -23.66
CA LEU A 150 -4.57 17.18 -25.03
C LEU A 150 -3.42 16.77 -25.96
N VAL A 151 -2.28 17.47 -25.87
CA VAL A 151 -1.07 17.14 -26.64
C VAL A 151 -0.58 15.73 -26.29
N LEU A 152 -0.54 15.38 -25.00
CA LEU A 152 -0.16 14.04 -24.55
C LEU A 152 -1.10 12.96 -25.07
N ILE A 153 -2.41 13.19 -25.01
CA ILE A 153 -3.42 12.26 -25.56
C ILE A 153 -3.17 12.03 -27.05
N LEU A 154 -2.98 13.11 -27.82
CA LEU A 154 -2.71 13.03 -29.26
C LEU A 154 -1.39 12.29 -29.55
N CYS A 155 -0.32 12.62 -28.83
CA CYS A 155 0.99 11.99 -29.01
C CYS A 155 0.93 10.50 -28.69
N LEU A 156 0.32 10.10 -27.57
CA LEU A 156 0.14 8.69 -27.22
C LEU A 156 -0.73 7.96 -28.24
N TRP A 157 -1.81 8.59 -28.73
CA TRP A 157 -2.63 8.00 -29.77
C TRP A 157 -1.83 7.76 -31.05
N LEU A 158 -1.04 8.74 -31.50
CA LEU A 158 -0.16 8.57 -32.66
C LEU A 158 0.87 7.46 -32.42
N ILE A 159 1.55 7.45 -31.28
CA ILE A 159 2.54 6.43 -30.94
C ILE A 159 1.90 5.04 -30.94
N LEU A 160 0.77 4.85 -30.25
CA LEU A 160 0.15 3.53 -30.07
C LEU A 160 -0.52 3.01 -31.35
N PHE A 161 -1.17 3.89 -32.13
CA PHE A 161 -1.96 3.47 -33.29
C PHE A 161 -1.24 3.58 -34.63
N ARG A 162 -0.28 4.52 -34.79
CA ARG A 162 0.40 4.76 -36.06
C ARG A 162 1.80 4.16 -36.14
N THR A 163 2.47 3.85 -35.02
CA THR A 163 3.86 3.35 -35.04
C THR A 163 3.97 1.83 -34.89
N ASN A 164 5.09 1.25 -35.35
CA ASN A 164 5.40 -0.17 -35.16
C ASN A 164 5.66 -0.52 -33.68
N LEU A 165 6.25 0.40 -32.91
CA LEU A 165 6.38 0.27 -31.46
C LEU A 165 4.99 0.15 -30.81
N GLY A 166 4.04 0.97 -31.23
CA GLY A 166 2.65 0.90 -30.77
C GLY A 166 1.95 -0.42 -31.09
N LYS A 167 2.20 -1.00 -32.28
CA LYS A 167 1.72 -2.35 -32.62
C LYS A 167 2.34 -3.42 -31.71
N ALA A 168 3.64 -3.33 -31.45
CA ALA A 168 4.33 -4.26 -30.56
C ALA A 168 3.84 -4.17 -29.11
N LEU A 169 3.67 -2.96 -28.58
CA LEU A 169 3.10 -2.72 -27.24
C LEU A 169 1.68 -3.29 -27.10
N ARG A 170 0.82 -3.06 -28.10
CA ARG A 170 -0.54 -3.62 -28.11
C ARG A 170 -0.55 -5.15 -28.25
N ALA A 171 0.33 -5.73 -29.08
CA ALA A 171 0.46 -7.19 -29.19
C ALA A 171 0.89 -7.82 -27.85
N CYS A 172 1.84 -7.22 -27.15
CA CYS A 172 2.25 -7.65 -25.80
C CYS A 172 1.11 -7.57 -24.80
N ALA A 173 0.27 -6.53 -24.87
CA ALA A 173 -0.87 -6.36 -23.97
C ALA A 173 -1.94 -7.45 -24.12
N GLU A 174 -2.22 -7.87 -25.36
CA GLU A 174 -3.19 -8.93 -25.64
C GLU A 174 -2.67 -10.29 -25.12
N ASN A 175 -1.48 -10.69 -25.59
CA ASN A 175 -0.87 -11.95 -25.19
C ASN A 175 0.66 -11.87 -25.22
N PRO A 176 1.32 -11.68 -24.06
CA PRO A 176 2.78 -11.60 -23.99
C PRO A 176 3.50 -12.85 -24.51
N ALA A 177 2.90 -14.03 -24.36
CA ALA A 177 3.50 -15.28 -24.82
C ALA A 177 3.47 -15.39 -26.35
N ALA A 178 2.32 -15.09 -26.97
CA ALA A 178 2.21 -15.04 -28.43
C ALA A 178 3.11 -13.96 -29.03
N ALA A 179 3.17 -12.78 -28.42
CA ALA A 179 4.05 -11.69 -28.87
C ALA A 179 5.53 -12.13 -28.88
N ARG A 180 5.96 -12.88 -27.86
CA ARG A 180 7.33 -13.43 -27.80
C ARG A 180 7.60 -14.43 -28.92
N LEU A 181 6.64 -15.28 -29.27
CA LEU A 181 6.76 -16.23 -30.40
C LEU A 181 6.86 -15.49 -31.74
N MET A 182 6.26 -14.31 -31.86
CA MET A 182 6.38 -13.43 -33.02
C MET A 182 7.68 -12.59 -33.02
N GLY A 183 8.64 -12.87 -32.13
CA GLY A 183 9.93 -12.19 -32.06
C GLY A 183 9.90 -10.83 -31.33
N ILE A 184 8.80 -10.48 -30.66
CA ILE A 184 8.71 -9.23 -29.89
C ILE A 184 9.41 -9.42 -28.54
N ASP A 185 10.41 -8.58 -28.24
CA ASP A 185 11.05 -8.55 -26.93
C ASP A 185 10.12 -7.94 -25.88
N VAL A 186 9.37 -8.81 -25.20
CA VAL A 186 8.43 -8.44 -24.13
C VAL A 186 9.13 -7.66 -23.03
N LYS A 187 10.39 -7.97 -22.68
CA LYS A 187 11.11 -7.26 -21.60
C LYS A 187 11.36 -5.81 -21.99
N ARG A 188 11.78 -5.56 -23.24
CA ARG A 188 11.92 -4.20 -23.77
C ARG A 188 10.58 -3.47 -23.82
N MET A 189 9.50 -4.14 -24.23
CA MET A 189 8.16 -3.53 -24.25
C MET A 189 7.66 -3.17 -22.85
N THR A 190 7.92 -4.03 -21.84
CA THR A 190 7.66 -3.73 -20.43
C THR A 190 8.47 -2.51 -19.97
N LEU A 191 9.78 -2.46 -20.26
CA LEU A 191 10.62 -1.32 -19.90
C LEU A 191 10.16 -0.02 -20.56
N LEU A 192 9.84 -0.05 -21.86
CA LEU A 192 9.33 1.09 -22.60
C LEU A 192 7.99 1.58 -22.03
N SER A 193 7.09 0.67 -21.67
CA SER A 193 5.82 1.04 -21.03
C SER A 193 6.01 1.76 -19.71
N PHE A 194 6.95 1.28 -18.90
CA PHE A 194 7.29 1.88 -17.61
C PHE A 194 7.95 3.25 -17.79
N GLY A 195 8.90 3.37 -18.73
CA GLY A 195 9.56 4.63 -19.07
C GLY A 195 8.58 5.69 -19.62
N MET A 196 7.65 5.30 -20.50
CA MET A 196 6.60 6.22 -20.98
C MET A 196 5.65 6.65 -19.85
N SER A 197 5.34 5.77 -18.90
CA SER A 197 4.53 6.13 -17.73
C SER A 197 5.26 7.14 -16.82
N ALA A 198 6.56 6.93 -16.58
CA ALA A 198 7.40 7.91 -15.87
C ALA A 198 7.47 9.25 -16.61
N LEU A 199 7.57 9.24 -17.94
CA LEU A 199 7.52 10.44 -18.78
C LEU A 199 6.19 11.20 -18.62
N ILE A 200 5.05 10.50 -18.70
CA ILE A 200 3.72 11.10 -18.52
C ILE A 200 3.60 11.69 -17.11
N GLY A 201 4.04 10.95 -16.08
CA GLY A 201 4.08 11.42 -14.70
C GLY A 201 4.94 12.67 -14.55
N ALA A 202 6.13 12.69 -15.16
CA ALA A 202 7.05 13.82 -15.10
C ALA A 202 6.47 15.09 -15.75
N ILE A 203 5.81 14.95 -16.91
CA ILE A 203 5.11 16.04 -17.58
C ILE A 203 3.95 16.54 -16.71
N GLY A 204 3.19 15.62 -16.09
CA GLY A 204 2.18 15.96 -15.09
C GLY A 204 2.73 16.82 -13.97
N GLY A 205 3.84 16.39 -13.37
CA GLY A 205 4.48 17.10 -12.25
C GLY A 205 4.90 18.52 -12.58
N VAL A 206 5.62 18.69 -13.70
CA VAL A 206 6.09 19.98 -14.18
C VAL A 206 4.94 20.96 -14.41
N VAL A 207 3.84 20.50 -14.99
CA VAL A 207 2.72 21.39 -15.35
C VAL A 207 1.80 21.67 -14.16
N VAL A 208 1.75 20.77 -13.18
CA VAL A 208 0.88 20.88 -12.00
C VAL A 208 1.55 21.64 -10.84
N CYS A 209 2.88 21.57 -10.72
CA CYS A 209 3.63 22.25 -9.65
C CYS A 209 3.32 23.74 -9.45
N PRO A 210 3.03 24.54 -10.50
CA PRO A 210 2.74 25.96 -10.29
C PRO A 210 1.34 26.27 -9.70
N ILE A 211 0.42 25.30 -9.67
CA ILE A 211 -0.95 25.52 -9.15
C ILE A 211 -1.19 24.87 -7.79
N ILE A 212 -0.35 23.92 -7.39
CA ILE A 212 -0.44 23.26 -6.08
C ILE A 212 0.89 23.32 -5.34
N SER A 213 0.82 23.33 -4.02
CA SER A 213 2.00 23.08 -3.18
C SER A 213 2.35 21.61 -3.23
N ILE A 214 3.59 21.29 -3.56
CA ILE A 214 4.09 19.92 -3.67
C ILE A 214 5.02 19.63 -2.49
N GLU A 215 4.66 18.55 -1.78
CA GLU A 215 5.45 17.93 -0.74
C GLU A 215 5.86 16.52 -1.18
N PHE A 216 6.79 15.90 -0.45
CA PHE A 216 7.22 14.52 -0.75
C PHE A 216 6.09 13.49 -0.66
N VAL A 217 5.01 13.76 0.10
CA VAL A 217 3.85 12.87 0.27
C VAL A 217 2.80 13.07 -0.82
N THR A 218 2.74 14.24 -1.49
CA THR A 218 1.73 14.57 -2.52
C THR A 218 1.68 13.53 -3.65
N GLY A 219 2.78 12.81 -3.89
CA GLY A 219 2.84 11.73 -4.88
C GLY A 219 1.92 10.56 -4.56
N GLN A 220 1.60 10.32 -3.29
CA GLN A 220 0.63 9.30 -2.89
C GLN A 220 -0.79 9.71 -3.28
N GLU A 221 -1.18 10.96 -3.03
CA GLU A 221 -2.50 11.50 -3.39
C GLU A 221 -2.73 11.46 -4.91
N PHE A 222 -1.71 11.79 -5.69
CA PHE A 222 -1.75 11.66 -7.15
C PHE A 222 -1.84 10.21 -7.62
N THR A 223 -1.09 9.31 -6.97
CA THR A 223 -1.18 7.88 -7.26
C THR A 223 -2.60 7.38 -7.03
N ILE A 224 -3.22 7.78 -5.92
CA ILE A 224 -4.59 7.40 -5.55
C ILE A 224 -5.60 8.00 -6.53
N SER A 225 -5.53 9.30 -6.80
CA SER A 225 -6.51 9.99 -7.66
C SER A 225 -6.45 9.53 -9.11
N GLY A 226 -5.24 9.38 -9.66
CA GLY A 226 -5.04 8.81 -10.99
C GLY A 226 -5.50 7.35 -11.07
N PHE A 227 -5.32 6.59 -9.99
CA PHE A 227 -5.80 5.22 -9.89
C PHE A 227 -7.34 5.12 -9.84
N ILE A 228 -8.01 5.99 -9.07
CA ILE A 228 -9.48 6.08 -9.04
C ILE A 228 -10.01 6.41 -10.43
N ALA A 229 -9.42 7.43 -11.07
CA ALA A 229 -9.79 7.87 -12.41
C ALA A 229 -9.69 6.75 -13.46
N VAL A 230 -8.55 6.05 -13.50
CA VAL A 230 -8.35 4.94 -14.45
C VAL A 230 -9.25 3.75 -14.13
N THR A 231 -9.57 3.51 -12.86
CA THR A 231 -10.45 2.40 -12.48
C THR A 231 -11.87 2.67 -12.93
N ILE A 232 -12.41 3.86 -12.63
CA ILE A 232 -13.74 4.30 -13.10
C ILE A 232 -13.82 4.23 -14.63
N GLY A 233 -12.80 4.74 -15.31
CA GLY A 233 -12.68 4.71 -16.77
C GLY A 233 -12.55 3.30 -17.37
N GLY A 234 -11.85 2.42 -16.65
CA GLY A 234 -11.43 1.09 -17.08
C GLY A 234 -9.96 1.01 -17.43
N LEU A 235 -9.22 0.17 -16.70
CA LEU A 235 -7.77 0.05 -16.77
C LEU A 235 -7.21 -0.30 -18.16
N GLN A 236 -8.00 -0.99 -18.98
CA GLN A 236 -7.60 -1.46 -20.31
C GLN A 236 -7.97 -0.50 -21.46
N SER A 237 -8.74 0.56 -21.18
CA SER A 237 -9.23 1.51 -22.19
C SER A 237 -8.60 2.88 -22.00
N PHE A 238 -7.75 3.31 -22.92
CA PHE A 238 -7.14 4.66 -22.87
C PHE A 238 -8.19 5.77 -22.92
N GLY A 239 -9.21 5.63 -23.78
CA GLY A 239 -10.32 6.59 -23.86
C GLY A 239 -11.16 6.58 -22.58
N GLY A 240 -11.39 5.39 -22.01
CA GLY A 240 -12.03 5.24 -20.71
C GLY A 240 -11.28 5.95 -19.60
N ALA A 241 -9.95 5.79 -19.53
CA ALA A 241 -9.09 6.44 -18.54
C ALA A 241 -9.19 7.97 -18.58
N ILE A 242 -9.22 8.57 -19.77
CA ILE A 242 -9.38 10.03 -19.96
C ILE A 242 -10.75 10.48 -19.45
N LEU A 243 -11.83 9.83 -19.89
CA LEU A 243 -13.19 10.17 -19.47
C LEU A 243 -13.39 9.96 -17.96
N GLY A 244 -12.79 8.91 -17.40
CA GLY A 244 -12.80 8.64 -15.96
C GLY A 244 -12.10 9.73 -15.15
N GLY A 245 -10.95 10.22 -15.63
CA GLY A 245 -10.24 11.36 -15.02
C GLY A 245 -11.04 12.66 -15.07
N LEU A 246 -11.60 12.99 -16.24
CA LEU A 246 -12.43 14.18 -16.41
C LEU A 246 -13.70 14.12 -15.54
N ALA A 247 -14.40 12.98 -15.54
CA ALA A 247 -15.59 12.79 -14.71
C ALA A 247 -15.26 12.88 -13.22
N LEU A 248 -14.17 12.24 -12.78
CA LEU A 248 -13.73 12.32 -11.39
C LEU A 248 -13.39 13.76 -10.98
N GLY A 249 -12.68 14.52 -11.81
CA GLY A 249 -12.33 15.91 -11.55
C GLY A 249 -13.56 16.81 -11.42
N VAL A 250 -14.52 16.66 -12.33
CA VAL A 250 -15.79 17.42 -12.26
C VAL A 250 -16.59 17.05 -11.00
N LEU A 251 -16.73 15.76 -10.69
CA LEU A 251 -17.48 15.31 -9.52
C LEU A 251 -16.83 15.76 -8.20
N THR A 252 -15.50 15.64 -8.10
CA THR A 252 -14.74 16.08 -6.92
C THR A 252 -14.83 17.59 -6.73
N GLN A 253 -14.71 18.38 -7.79
CA GLN A 253 -14.83 19.84 -7.70
C GLN A 253 -16.25 20.29 -7.36
N MET A 254 -17.27 19.65 -7.94
CA MET A 254 -18.68 19.92 -7.61
C MET A 254 -18.98 19.58 -6.15
N THR A 255 -18.46 18.46 -5.65
CA THR A 255 -18.63 18.06 -4.25
C THR A 255 -17.89 19.02 -3.31
N ALA A 256 -16.70 19.47 -3.70
CA ALA A 256 -15.96 20.47 -2.94
C ALA A 256 -16.71 21.81 -2.86
N GLY A 257 -17.37 22.22 -3.96
CA GLY A 257 -18.12 23.48 -4.02
C GLY A 257 -19.49 23.45 -3.33
N TYR A 258 -20.22 22.32 -3.40
CA TYR A 258 -21.60 22.23 -2.90
C TYR A 258 -21.77 21.46 -1.59
N VAL A 259 -20.83 20.59 -1.24
CA VAL A 259 -20.90 19.76 -0.02
C VAL A 259 -19.81 20.18 0.96
N SER A 260 -18.55 19.87 0.65
CA SER A 260 -17.36 20.23 1.42
C SER A 260 -16.12 19.69 0.71
N SER A 261 -15.03 20.44 0.77
CA SER A 261 -13.72 20.00 0.27
C SER A 261 -13.21 18.74 0.96
N MET A 262 -13.50 18.56 2.26
CA MET A 262 -13.04 17.38 3.03
C MET A 262 -13.74 16.08 2.59
N PHE A 263 -15.00 16.16 2.18
CA PHE A 263 -15.77 15.00 1.70
C PHE A 263 -15.51 14.66 0.23
N SER A 264 -14.89 15.58 -0.53
CA SER A 264 -14.58 15.37 -1.95
C SER A 264 -13.69 14.14 -2.18
N ASN A 265 -12.66 13.96 -1.36
CA ASN A 265 -11.77 12.80 -1.45
C ASN A 265 -12.51 11.50 -1.07
N GLY A 266 -13.33 11.54 -0.01
CA GLY A 266 -14.16 10.42 0.40
C GLY A 266 -15.15 9.98 -0.68
N LEU A 267 -15.74 10.92 -1.42
CA LEU A 267 -16.62 10.63 -2.55
C LEU A 267 -15.86 9.93 -3.69
N ALA A 268 -14.66 10.37 -4.04
CA ALA A 268 -13.83 9.72 -5.05
C ALA A 268 -13.56 8.24 -4.70
N LEU A 269 -13.26 7.97 -3.43
CA LEU A 269 -12.96 6.64 -2.91
C LEU A 269 -14.21 5.76 -2.78
N GLY A 270 -15.35 6.35 -2.39
CA GLY A 270 -16.65 5.69 -2.40
C GLY A 270 -17.07 5.29 -3.82
N LEU A 271 -16.88 6.18 -4.79
CA LEU A 271 -17.12 5.89 -6.21
C LEU A 271 -16.23 4.76 -6.70
N LEU A 272 -14.94 4.75 -6.33
CA LEU A 272 -14.04 3.63 -6.64
C LEU A 272 -14.57 2.31 -6.09
N LEU A 273 -14.98 2.27 -4.82
CA LEU A 273 -15.47 1.05 -4.18
C LEU A 273 -16.78 0.54 -4.83
N ILE A 274 -17.72 1.45 -5.10
CA ILE A 274 -18.99 1.15 -5.80
C ILE A 274 -18.70 0.64 -7.22
N MET A 275 -17.74 1.26 -7.90
CA MET A 275 -17.40 0.91 -9.26
C MET A 275 -16.71 -0.46 -9.34
N LEU A 276 -15.81 -0.78 -8.40
CA LEU A 276 -15.22 -2.11 -8.26
C LEU A 276 -16.28 -3.19 -7.97
N LEU A 277 -17.35 -2.83 -7.27
CA LEU A 277 -18.47 -3.73 -6.96
C LEU A 277 -19.33 -4.06 -8.18
N TRP A 278 -19.71 -3.04 -8.94
CA TRP A 278 -20.66 -3.19 -10.05
C TRP A 278 -19.99 -3.53 -11.38
N ARG A 279 -18.82 -2.95 -11.66
CA ARG A 279 -18.07 -3.14 -12.91
C ARG A 279 -16.55 -3.08 -12.67
N PRO A 280 -15.92 -4.12 -12.11
CA PRO A 280 -14.49 -4.10 -11.77
C PRO A 280 -13.56 -3.78 -12.94
N ASN A 281 -13.98 -4.05 -14.18
CA ASN A 281 -13.14 -3.79 -15.35
C ASN A 281 -13.15 -2.33 -15.83
N GLY A 282 -14.13 -1.51 -15.48
CA GLY A 282 -14.35 -0.20 -16.12
C GLY A 282 -15.80 0.06 -16.49
N LEU A 283 -16.20 1.33 -16.56
CA LEU A 283 -17.41 1.71 -17.31
C LEU A 283 -17.24 1.41 -18.80
N PHE A 284 -16.02 1.60 -19.33
CA PHE A 284 -15.71 1.52 -20.76
C PHE A 284 -14.78 0.36 -21.15
N ALA A 285 -14.68 -0.69 -20.32
CA ALA A 285 -13.87 -1.86 -20.65
C ALA A 285 -14.64 -2.84 -21.56
N PRO A 286 -13.99 -3.40 -22.60
CA PRO A 286 -14.61 -4.38 -23.48
C PRO A 286 -15.02 -5.64 -22.70
N ALA A 287 -16.18 -6.22 -23.03
CA ALA A 287 -16.78 -7.36 -22.34
C ALA A 287 -16.01 -8.70 -22.46
N LEU A 288 -14.83 -8.70 -23.07
CA LEU A 288 -14.05 -9.91 -23.31
C LEU A 288 -13.39 -10.36 -22.01
N ARG A 289 -14.02 -11.35 -21.39
CA ARG A 289 -13.51 -12.12 -20.26
C ARG A 289 -12.23 -12.81 -20.71
N LYS A 290 -11.06 -12.24 -20.40
CA LYS A 290 -9.79 -12.96 -20.55
C LYS A 290 -9.95 -14.27 -19.76
N ARG A 291 -9.83 -15.42 -20.43
CA ARG A 291 -9.56 -16.66 -19.72
C ARG A 291 -8.24 -16.40 -19.00
N GLU A 292 -8.28 -16.30 -17.67
CA GLU A 292 -7.08 -16.46 -16.87
C GLU A 292 -6.58 -17.86 -17.21
N ASP A 293 -5.60 -17.95 -18.10
CA ASP A 293 -4.98 -19.23 -18.41
C ASP A 293 -4.46 -19.78 -17.08
N VAL A 294 -4.87 -21.02 -16.78
CA VAL A 294 -4.59 -21.80 -15.55
C VAL A 294 -3.09 -21.80 -15.16
N ARG A 295 -2.21 -21.36 -16.07
CA ARG A 295 -0.75 -21.31 -15.94
C ARG A 295 -0.18 -20.07 -15.26
N GLU A 296 -0.92 -18.98 -15.06
CA GLU A 296 -0.37 -17.77 -14.42
C GLU A 296 -0.19 -17.89 -12.89
N ALA A 297 -0.77 -18.91 -12.25
CA ALA A 297 -0.87 -19.02 -10.79
C ALA A 297 0.35 -19.61 -10.04
N ALA A 298 1.42 -20.03 -10.73
CA ALA A 298 2.54 -20.71 -10.06
C ALA A 298 3.90 -20.15 -10.48
N ARG A 299 4.25 -18.95 -10.01
CA ARG A 299 5.65 -18.50 -10.02
C ARG A 299 6.04 -18.06 -8.61
N VAL A 300 6.74 -18.96 -7.94
CA VAL A 300 7.31 -18.87 -6.59
C VAL A 300 6.24 -18.78 -5.49
N GLN A 301 5.64 -19.93 -5.17
CA GLN A 301 4.95 -20.09 -3.89
C GLN A 301 6.00 -20.27 -2.81
N VAL A 302 6.08 -19.33 -1.88
CA VAL A 302 6.89 -19.47 -0.67
C VAL A 302 6.14 -20.41 0.27
N GLY A 303 6.67 -21.62 0.46
CA GLY A 303 6.13 -22.55 1.44
C GLY A 303 6.14 -21.93 2.84
N ILE A 304 5.10 -22.20 3.63
CA ILE A 304 5.03 -21.73 5.01
C ILE A 304 6.17 -22.36 5.80
N VAL A 305 7.15 -21.54 6.18
CA VAL A 305 8.31 -22.00 6.92
C VAL A 305 7.92 -22.20 8.38
N ARG A 306 8.06 -23.43 8.87
CA ARG A 306 7.80 -23.79 10.27
C ARG A 306 9.08 -24.33 10.90
N LEU A 307 9.34 -23.92 12.14
CA LEU A 307 10.29 -24.61 13.01
C LEU A 307 9.71 -25.98 13.39
N GLN A 308 10.41 -27.07 13.09
CA GLN A 308 9.94 -28.42 13.36
C GLN A 308 10.32 -28.89 14.78
N GLY A 309 9.41 -29.64 15.42
CA GLY A 309 9.70 -30.43 16.64
C GLY A 309 9.92 -29.63 17.94
N ARG A 310 10.68 -30.22 18.86
CA ARG A 310 11.01 -29.69 20.21
C ARG A 310 11.80 -28.38 20.17
N GLN A 311 12.57 -28.15 19.12
CA GLN A 311 13.42 -26.96 18.94
C GLN A 311 12.62 -25.67 18.83
N GLY A 312 11.45 -25.69 18.16
CA GLY A 312 10.58 -24.52 18.05
C GLY A 312 10.05 -24.05 19.41
N TRP A 313 9.68 -24.98 20.29
CA TRP A 313 9.22 -24.67 21.65
C TRP A 313 10.33 -24.12 22.53
N ILE A 314 11.56 -24.64 22.41
CA ILE A 314 12.71 -24.13 23.14
C ILE A 314 13.01 -22.68 22.73
N LEU A 315 13.05 -22.40 21.42
CA LEU A 315 13.28 -21.04 20.92
C LEU A 315 12.16 -20.07 21.34
N ALA A 316 10.90 -20.53 21.34
CA ALA A 316 9.77 -19.74 21.83
C ALA A 316 9.90 -19.43 23.34
N ALA A 317 10.29 -20.41 24.16
CA ALA A 317 10.51 -20.21 25.58
C ALA A 317 11.67 -19.24 25.86
N ILE A 318 12.76 -19.34 25.10
CA ILE A 318 13.88 -18.40 25.19
C ILE A 318 13.44 -16.99 24.78
N ALA A 319 12.72 -16.86 23.67
CA ALA A 319 12.21 -15.56 23.22
C ALA A 319 11.26 -14.93 24.24
N LEU A 320 10.39 -15.72 24.86
CA LEU A 320 9.50 -15.26 25.92
C LEU A 320 10.27 -14.83 27.17
N LEU A 321 11.28 -15.61 27.58
CA LEU A 321 12.14 -15.26 28.71
C LEU A 321 12.87 -13.93 28.46
N ILE A 322 13.43 -13.75 27.26
CA ILE A 322 14.05 -12.48 26.86
C ILE A 322 13.01 -11.35 26.94
N ALA A 323 11.83 -11.54 26.35
CA ALA A 323 10.78 -10.52 26.36
C ALA A 323 10.35 -10.12 27.79
N ILE A 324 10.34 -11.05 28.75
CA ILE A 324 10.03 -10.75 30.15
C ILE A 324 11.15 -9.95 30.82
N LEU A 325 12.42 -10.23 30.50
CA LEU A 325 13.57 -9.59 31.15
C LEU A 325 13.95 -8.22 30.56
N VAL A 326 13.58 -7.95 29.31
CA VAL A 326 13.93 -6.72 28.58
C VAL A 326 13.62 -5.41 29.33
N PRO A 327 12.45 -5.23 30.00
CA PRO A 327 12.15 -3.99 30.72
C PRO A 327 13.12 -3.64 31.84
N HIS A 328 13.86 -4.62 32.36
CA HIS A 328 14.83 -4.41 33.43
C HIS A 328 16.21 -3.96 32.94
N ILE A 329 16.45 -4.06 31.63
CA ILE A 329 17.77 -3.79 31.01
C ILE A 329 17.73 -2.48 30.23
N VAL A 330 16.56 -2.10 29.73
CA VAL A 330 16.39 -1.06 28.72
C VAL A 330 15.91 0.25 29.33
N SER A 331 16.35 1.38 28.75
CA SER A 331 15.90 2.71 29.17
C SER A 331 14.41 2.96 28.92
N TYR A 332 13.81 3.89 29.66
CA TYR A 332 12.37 4.21 29.53
C TYR A 332 11.95 4.58 28.10
N GLY A 333 12.74 5.35 27.35
CA GLY A 333 12.40 5.73 25.98
C GLY A 333 12.40 4.54 25.00
N MET A 334 13.36 3.64 25.16
CA MET A 334 13.43 2.43 24.34
C MET A 334 12.34 1.42 24.75
N LEU A 335 11.97 1.38 26.03
CA LEU A 335 10.81 0.62 26.51
C LEU A 335 9.51 1.12 25.88
N SER A 336 9.30 2.43 25.78
CA SER A 336 8.14 2.99 25.07
C SER A 336 8.10 2.57 23.59
N SER A 337 9.26 2.53 22.93
CA SER A 337 9.36 2.04 21.54
C SER A 337 9.04 0.54 21.44
N LEU A 338 9.39 -0.26 22.44
CA LEU A 338 9.01 -1.67 22.52
C LEU A 338 7.51 -1.88 22.77
N VAL A 339 6.86 -1.02 23.56
CA VAL A 339 5.40 -1.04 23.71
C VAL A 339 4.73 -0.76 22.36
N ILE A 340 5.17 0.27 21.65
CA ILE A 340 4.68 0.58 20.29
C ILE A 340 4.90 -0.61 19.34
N THR A 341 6.07 -1.25 19.42
CA THR A 341 6.39 -2.45 18.65
C THR A 341 5.39 -3.57 18.93
N GLY A 342 5.07 -3.82 20.21
CA GLY A 342 4.06 -4.81 20.58
C GLY A 342 2.66 -4.46 20.08
N ILE A 343 2.25 -3.19 20.21
CA ILE A 343 0.94 -2.72 19.73
C ILE A 343 0.83 -2.89 18.22
N LEU A 344 1.83 -2.47 17.44
CA LEU A 344 1.84 -2.62 15.98
C LEU A 344 1.92 -4.09 15.56
N PHE A 345 2.62 -4.94 16.33
CA PHE A 345 2.65 -6.37 16.09
C PHE A 345 1.26 -7.02 16.13
N LEU A 346 0.34 -6.54 16.98
CA LEU A 346 -1.06 -7.01 16.97
C LEU A 346 -1.75 -6.72 15.62
N ALA A 347 -1.54 -5.53 15.03
CA ALA A 347 -2.08 -5.24 13.70
C ALA A 347 -1.43 -6.12 12.63
N VAL A 348 -0.11 -6.33 12.70
CA VAL A 348 0.65 -7.10 11.70
C VAL A 348 0.38 -8.60 11.79
N ILE A 349 0.18 -9.18 12.98
CA ILE A 349 -0.16 -10.61 13.10
C ILE A 349 -1.57 -10.90 12.57
N GLY A 350 -2.51 -9.96 12.75
CA GLY A 350 -3.82 -10.03 12.09
C GLY A 350 -3.70 -9.93 10.57
N LEU A 351 -2.86 -9.02 10.09
CA LEU A 351 -2.55 -8.89 8.66
C LEU A 351 -1.90 -10.17 8.10
N ASP A 352 -1.05 -10.85 8.87
CA ASP A 352 -0.41 -12.11 8.47
C ASP A 352 -1.40 -13.26 8.31
N VAL A 353 -2.46 -13.31 9.14
CA VAL A 353 -3.53 -14.31 8.95
C VAL A 353 -4.21 -14.09 7.59
N LEU A 354 -4.45 -12.84 7.20
CA LEU A 354 -5.13 -12.53 5.95
C LEU A 354 -4.23 -12.63 4.71
N MET A 355 -3.07 -11.99 4.74
CA MET A 355 -2.12 -11.99 3.63
C MET A 355 -1.35 -13.31 3.58
N GLY A 356 -0.74 -13.72 4.69
CA GLY A 356 0.13 -14.87 4.74
C GLY A 356 -0.56 -16.22 4.81
N TRP A 357 -1.73 -16.35 5.44
CA TRP A 357 -2.42 -17.65 5.48
C TRP A 357 -3.55 -17.76 4.46
N ALA A 358 -4.35 -16.70 4.29
CA ALA A 358 -5.45 -16.72 3.32
C ALA A 358 -5.03 -16.29 1.89
N GLY A 359 -3.83 -15.73 1.71
CA GLY A 359 -3.34 -15.26 0.40
C GLY A 359 -4.04 -14.01 -0.13
N GLN A 360 -4.65 -13.22 0.74
CA GLN A 360 -5.43 -12.04 0.36
C GLN A 360 -4.69 -10.76 0.71
N ILE A 361 -4.43 -9.92 -0.29
CA ILE A 361 -3.78 -8.63 -0.07
C ILE A 361 -4.73 -7.68 0.66
N ASN A 362 -4.27 -7.08 1.74
CA ASN A 362 -4.99 -6.04 2.45
C ASN A 362 -4.09 -4.81 2.63
N LEU A 363 -4.38 -3.77 1.85
CA LEU A 363 -3.69 -2.48 1.95
C LEU A 363 -4.47 -1.46 2.81
N GLY A 364 -5.57 -1.87 3.42
CA GLY A 364 -6.45 -1.02 4.23
C GLY A 364 -6.38 -1.30 5.73
N GLN A 365 -5.36 -2.01 6.21
CA GLN A 365 -5.29 -2.47 7.60
C GLN A 365 -5.30 -1.33 8.62
N ALA A 366 -4.68 -0.18 8.32
CA ALA A 366 -4.73 0.97 9.21
C ALA A 366 -6.12 1.61 9.25
N GLY A 367 -7.01 1.38 8.27
CA GLY A 367 -8.41 1.79 8.37
C GLY A 367 -9.13 1.09 9.53
N PHE A 368 -8.89 -0.21 9.76
CA PHE A 368 -9.41 -0.88 10.96
C PHE A 368 -8.77 -0.37 12.24
N MET A 369 -7.48 -0.03 12.17
CA MET A 369 -6.77 0.61 13.27
C MET A 369 -7.38 1.98 13.61
N ALA A 370 -7.74 2.78 12.61
CA ALA A 370 -8.42 4.05 12.77
C ALA A 370 -9.82 3.89 13.36
N ILE A 371 -10.63 2.93 12.88
CA ILE A 371 -11.96 2.66 13.45
C ILE A 371 -11.82 2.32 14.94
N GLY A 372 -10.91 1.41 15.31
CA GLY A 372 -10.69 1.05 16.72
C GLY A 372 -10.16 2.20 17.57
N GLY A 373 -9.15 2.92 17.07
CA GLY A 373 -8.52 4.05 17.75
C GLY A 373 -9.49 5.19 18.02
N TYR A 374 -10.17 5.67 16.98
CA TYR A 374 -11.11 6.79 17.09
C TYR A 374 -12.36 6.41 17.89
N SER A 375 -12.91 5.21 17.70
CA SER A 375 -14.08 4.79 18.48
C SER A 375 -13.77 4.74 19.97
N ALA A 376 -12.62 4.16 20.35
CA ALA A 376 -12.20 4.11 21.74
C ALA A 376 -11.90 5.52 22.29
N ALA A 377 -11.17 6.34 21.54
CA ALA A 377 -10.84 7.71 21.93
C ALA A 377 -12.11 8.56 22.16
N ILE A 378 -13.08 8.51 21.24
CA ILE A 378 -14.34 9.26 21.33
C ILE A 378 -15.16 8.84 22.55
N LEU A 379 -15.35 7.53 22.74
CA LEU A 379 -16.16 7.01 23.84
C LEU A 379 -15.60 7.38 25.21
N VAL A 380 -14.29 7.34 25.37
CA VAL A 380 -13.65 7.65 26.65
C VAL A 380 -13.57 9.16 26.91
N THR A 381 -13.32 9.97 25.89
CA THR A 381 -13.13 11.43 26.07
C THR A 381 -14.44 12.22 26.09
N ARG A 382 -15.50 11.73 25.43
CA ARG A 382 -16.78 12.46 25.30
C ARG A 382 -17.95 11.84 26.04
N TYR A 383 -17.91 10.52 26.22
CA TYR A 383 -19.02 9.77 26.82
C TYR A 383 -18.63 9.14 28.16
N ASP A 384 -17.41 9.41 28.66
CA ASP A 384 -16.88 8.91 29.93
C ASP A 384 -16.92 7.37 30.07
N TRP A 385 -16.85 6.64 28.95
CA TRP A 385 -16.74 5.18 28.98
C TRP A 385 -15.40 4.74 29.56
N THR A 386 -15.36 3.56 30.16
CA THR A 386 -14.10 2.95 30.58
C THR A 386 -13.34 2.38 29.37
N PRO A 387 -12.00 2.20 29.46
CA PRO A 387 -11.20 1.75 28.33
C PRO A 387 -11.64 0.39 27.74
N ILE A 388 -12.02 -0.60 28.55
CA ILE A 388 -12.39 -1.93 28.02
C ILE A 388 -13.67 -1.91 27.17
N PRO A 389 -14.83 -1.40 27.64
CA PRO A 389 -16.01 -1.31 26.79
C PRO A 389 -15.77 -0.50 25.51
N SER A 390 -14.94 0.54 25.59
CA SER A 390 -14.61 1.37 24.43
C SER A 390 -13.77 0.61 23.37
N THR A 391 -12.80 -0.20 23.79
CA THR A 391 -12.03 -1.06 22.86
C THR A 391 -12.91 -2.13 22.24
N LEU A 392 -13.76 -2.79 23.04
CA LEU A 392 -14.68 -3.82 22.56
C LEU A 392 -15.70 -3.26 21.57
N PHE A 393 -16.21 -2.04 21.80
CA PHE A 393 -17.07 -1.36 20.84
C PHE A 393 -16.33 -1.08 19.52
N GLY A 394 -15.10 -0.56 19.59
CA GLY A 394 -14.27 -0.34 18.41
C GLY A 394 -14.01 -1.64 17.61
N MET A 395 -13.75 -2.74 18.32
CA MET A 395 -13.60 -4.07 17.72
C MET A 395 -14.90 -4.57 17.07
N ALA A 396 -16.05 -4.40 17.73
CA ALA A 396 -17.35 -4.77 17.19
C ALA A 396 -17.71 -3.96 15.93
N LEU A 397 -17.46 -2.65 15.94
CA LEU A 397 -17.65 -1.78 14.79
C LEU A 397 -16.73 -2.16 13.62
N SER A 398 -15.47 -2.48 13.93
CA SER A 398 -14.49 -2.94 12.93
C SER A 398 -14.88 -4.29 12.35
N LEU A 399 -15.41 -5.21 13.16
CA LEU A 399 -15.94 -6.49 12.71
C LEU A 399 -17.13 -6.31 11.78
N LEU A 400 -18.06 -5.41 12.09
CA LEU A 400 -19.20 -5.08 11.23
C LEU A 400 -18.70 -4.54 9.89
N CYS A 401 -17.79 -3.56 9.90
CA CYS A 401 -17.19 -3.01 8.69
C CYS A 401 -16.46 -4.08 7.88
N ALA A 402 -15.74 -4.97 8.56
CA ALA A 402 -15.01 -6.07 7.94
C ALA A 402 -15.95 -7.09 7.28
N ILE A 403 -17.07 -7.42 7.90
CA ILE A 403 -18.09 -8.29 7.30
C ILE A 403 -18.65 -7.61 6.05
N VAL A 404 -19.11 -6.36 6.14
CA VAL A 404 -19.64 -5.62 4.98
C VAL A 404 -18.62 -5.57 3.84
N LEU A 405 -17.37 -5.19 4.14
CA LEU A 405 -16.30 -5.13 3.15
C LEU A 405 -15.96 -6.52 2.61
N SER A 406 -15.95 -7.56 3.44
CA SER A 406 -15.68 -8.92 2.96
C SER A 406 -16.75 -9.39 1.99
N LEU A 407 -18.03 -9.04 2.19
CA LEU A 407 -19.12 -9.39 1.28
C LEU A 407 -18.90 -8.80 -0.11
N VAL A 408 -18.46 -7.54 -0.15
CA VAL A 408 -18.05 -6.79 -1.35
C VAL A 408 -16.86 -7.48 -2.03
N VAL A 409 -15.84 -7.76 -1.23
CA VAL A 409 -14.51 -8.18 -1.68
C VAL A 409 -14.42 -9.68 -2.02
N MET A 410 -15.40 -10.49 -1.59
CA MET A 410 -15.52 -11.92 -1.92
C MET A 410 -15.56 -12.18 -3.43
N ARG A 411 -16.07 -11.23 -4.22
CA ARG A 411 -16.16 -11.33 -5.70
C ARG A 411 -14.86 -10.93 -6.41
N LEU A 412 -13.93 -10.31 -5.70
CA LEU A 412 -12.69 -9.75 -6.23
C LEU A 412 -11.51 -10.70 -6.01
N ARG A 413 -10.54 -10.66 -6.93
CA ARG A 413 -9.32 -11.50 -6.90
C ARG A 413 -8.08 -10.67 -7.16
N GLY A 414 -6.95 -11.15 -6.62
CA GLY A 414 -5.60 -10.62 -6.86
C GLY A 414 -5.52 -9.12 -6.63
N LEU A 415 -5.29 -8.39 -7.72
CA LEU A 415 -5.12 -6.95 -7.73
C LEU A 415 -6.37 -6.18 -7.26
N TYR A 416 -7.54 -6.48 -7.81
CA TYR A 416 -8.81 -5.82 -7.42
C TYR A 416 -9.12 -6.00 -5.92
N LEU A 417 -8.71 -7.17 -5.40
CA LEU A 417 -8.37 -7.46 -4.00
C LEU A 417 -7.79 -6.29 -3.20
N ALA A 418 -6.52 -6.03 -3.50
CA ALA A 418 -5.71 -5.01 -2.85
C ALA A 418 -6.31 -3.61 -3.00
N LEU A 419 -6.87 -3.32 -4.17
CA LEU A 419 -7.40 -2.00 -4.48
C LEU A 419 -8.67 -1.69 -3.69
N ALA A 420 -9.58 -2.65 -3.55
CA ALA A 420 -10.78 -2.47 -2.75
C ALA A 420 -10.46 -2.25 -1.26
N THR A 421 -9.46 -2.98 -0.73
CA THR A 421 -9.01 -2.78 0.65
C THR A 421 -8.29 -1.44 0.84
N LEU A 422 -7.46 -1.01 -0.11
CA LEU A 422 -6.86 0.34 -0.12
C LEU A 422 -7.93 1.43 -0.14
N ALA A 423 -8.93 1.30 -1.03
CA ALA A 423 -10.04 2.25 -1.15
C ALA A 423 -10.82 2.36 0.16
N PHE A 424 -11.09 1.23 0.83
CA PHE A 424 -11.69 1.22 2.15
C PHE A 424 -10.83 1.96 3.18
N GLY A 425 -9.53 1.64 3.27
CA GLY A 425 -8.63 2.29 4.22
C GLY A 425 -8.58 3.81 4.03
N LEU A 426 -8.49 4.25 2.78
CA LEU A 426 -8.52 5.67 2.40
C LEU A 426 -9.87 6.33 2.67
N MET A 427 -10.98 5.60 2.47
CA MET A 427 -12.32 6.11 2.78
C MET A 427 -12.44 6.38 4.28
N ILE A 428 -11.94 5.47 5.12
CA ILE A 428 -11.87 5.68 6.57
C ILE A 428 -10.97 6.87 6.91
N ASP A 429 -9.78 6.97 6.30
CA ASP A 429 -8.86 8.10 6.47
C ASP A 429 -9.56 9.45 6.16
N SER A 430 -10.23 9.53 5.01
CA SER A 430 -11.03 10.71 4.62
C SER A 430 -12.17 11.00 5.60
N MET A 431 -12.83 9.98 6.16
CA MET A 431 -13.86 10.17 7.18
C MET A 431 -13.26 10.69 8.49
N THR A 432 -12.07 10.26 8.89
CA THR A 432 -11.40 10.77 10.10
C THR A 432 -10.95 12.22 9.96
N VAL A 433 -10.71 12.70 8.74
CA VAL A 433 -10.44 14.12 8.50
C VAL A 433 -11.74 14.93 8.37
N GLY A 434 -12.75 14.39 7.68
CA GLY A 434 -13.98 15.11 7.35
C GLY A 434 -15.00 15.21 8.48
N LEU A 435 -15.04 14.24 9.40
CA LEU A 435 -15.94 14.24 10.57
C LEU A 435 -15.38 15.07 11.72
N THR A 436 -15.11 16.36 11.46
CA THR A 436 -14.43 17.29 12.38
C THR A 436 -15.09 17.34 13.76
N GLU A 437 -16.43 17.34 13.81
CA GLU A 437 -17.19 17.38 15.06
C GLU A 437 -16.94 16.17 15.96
N PHE A 438 -16.69 14.98 15.39
CA PHE A 438 -16.51 13.74 16.16
C PHE A 438 -15.03 13.43 16.42
N THR A 439 -14.20 13.58 15.40
CA THR A 439 -12.81 13.10 15.37
C THR A 439 -11.78 14.18 15.67
N GLY A 440 -12.19 15.45 15.71
CA GLY A 440 -11.27 16.59 15.76
C GLY A 440 -10.63 16.91 14.41
N GLY A 441 -10.99 16.18 13.34
CA GLY A 441 -10.47 16.40 11.99
C GLY A 441 -8.95 16.21 11.92
N PRO A 442 -8.22 17.07 11.16
CA PRO A 442 -6.75 16.99 11.06
C PRO A 442 -6.02 17.06 12.41
N SER A 443 -6.59 17.77 13.39
CA SER A 443 -5.99 17.93 14.72
C SER A 443 -6.11 16.69 15.59
N GLY A 444 -7.00 15.75 15.27
CA GLY A 444 -7.22 14.55 16.05
C GLY A 444 -7.85 14.79 17.43
N ILE A 445 -7.77 13.77 18.29
CA ILE A 445 -8.31 13.79 19.66
C ILE A 445 -7.16 13.80 20.67
N VAL A 446 -7.18 14.77 21.59
CA VAL A 446 -6.21 14.92 22.69
C VAL A 446 -6.87 14.55 24.01
N GLY A 447 -6.07 14.23 25.03
CA GLY A 447 -6.55 14.00 26.39
C GLY A 447 -7.14 12.60 26.61
N ILE A 448 -6.74 11.64 25.77
CA ILE A 448 -7.13 10.24 25.92
C ILE A 448 -6.44 9.71 27.19
N PRO A 449 -7.14 9.16 28.19
CA PRO A 449 -6.52 8.71 29.44
C PRO A 449 -5.68 7.44 29.23
N SER A 450 -4.93 7.01 30.24
CA SER A 450 -4.22 5.72 30.20
C SER A 450 -5.21 4.55 30.13
N PHE A 451 -4.78 3.47 29.48
CA PHE A 451 -5.55 2.23 29.49
C PHE A 451 -5.73 1.72 30.94
N ALA A 452 -6.92 1.25 31.26
CA ALA A 452 -7.27 0.80 32.61
C ALA A 452 -8.21 -0.40 32.57
N ILE A 453 -8.04 -1.31 33.53
CA ILE A 453 -8.92 -2.46 33.76
C ILE A 453 -9.51 -2.33 35.16
N GLY A 454 -10.79 -1.96 35.23
CA GLY A 454 -11.43 -1.62 36.50
C GLY A 454 -10.73 -0.43 37.16
N SER A 455 -10.22 -0.63 38.38
CA SER A 455 -9.46 0.37 39.12
C SER A 455 -7.96 0.38 38.82
N TYR A 456 -7.43 -0.61 38.10
CA TYR A 456 -6.01 -0.70 37.81
C TYR A 456 -5.66 0.06 36.52
N VAL A 457 -4.83 1.09 36.65
CA VAL A 457 -4.41 1.95 35.53
C VAL A 457 -2.99 1.58 35.10
N PHE A 458 -2.81 1.32 33.80
CA PHE A 458 -1.52 1.07 33.18
C PHE A 458 -0.81 2.40 32.87
N ALA A 459 -0.46 3.13 33.92
CA ALA A 459 0.08 4.49 33.81
C ALA A 459 1.56 4.54 33.37
N THR A 460 2.31 3.45 33.56
CA THR A 460 3.75 3.41 33.24
C THR A 460 4.04 2.57 31.99
N PRO A 461 5.09 2.91 31.21
CA PRO A 461 5.51 2.10 30.06
C PRO A 461 5.81 0.64 30.43
N THR A 462 6.34 0.38 31.62
CA THR A 462 6.57 -0.98 32.16
C THR A 462 5.28 -1.77 32.34
N GLN A 463 4.25 -1.16 32.94
CA GLN A 463 2.95 -1.81 33.13
C GLN A 463 2.30 -2.09 31.78
N MET A 464 2.29 -1.09 30.88
CA MET A 464 1.73 -1.26 29.55
C MET A 464 2.48 -2.31 28.72
N TYR A 465 3.81 -2.38 28.87
CA TYR A 465 4.62 -3.41 28.22
C TYR A 465 4.22 -4.82 28.63
N TYR A 466 4.10 -5.09 29.93
CA TYR A 466 3.70 -6.42 30.41
C TYR A 466 2.27 -6.77 30.01
N PHE A 467 1.36 -5.79 30.01
CA PHE A 467 0.00 -5.98 29.51
C PHE A 467 -0.02 -6.37 28.02
N VAL A 468 0.67 -5.59 27.18
CA VAL A 468 0.76 -5.86 25.73
C VAL A 468 1.46 -7.19 25.46
N LEU A 469 2.53 -7.52 26.21
CA LEU A 469 3.23 -8.80 26.10
C LEU A 469 2.30 -9.98 26.44
N ALA A 470 1.56 -9.92 27.54
CA ALA A 470 0.60 -10.94 27.92
C ALA A 470 -0.46 -11.14 26.83
N LEU A 471 -1.01 -10.04 26.32
CA LEU A 471 -2.01 -10.04 25.24
C LEU A 471 -1.46 -10.67 23.95
N ILE A 472 -0.23 -10.32 23.56
CA ILE A 472 0.47 -10.90 22.40
C ILE A 472 0.62 -12.41 22.57
N VAL A 473 1.12 -12.87 23.72
CA VAL A 473 1.33 -14.30 23.98
C VAL A 473 0.00 -15.05 23.88
N THR A 474 -1.08 -14.53 24.48
CA THR A 474 -2.41 -15.12 24.38
C THR A 474 -2.89 -15.22 22.93
N ILE A 475 -2.81 -14.13 22.17
CA ILE A 475 -3.28 -14.10 20.78
C ILE A 475 -2.44 -15.02 19.88
N VAL A 476 -1.11 -15.02 20.04
CA VAL A 476 -0.22 -15.90 19.29
C VAL A 476 -0.56 -17.37 19.56
N LEU A 477 -0.78 -17.77 20.81
CA LEU A 477 -1.15 -19.14 21.16
C LEU A 477 -2.51 -19.54 20.55
N LEU A 478 -3.51 -18.66 20.61
CA LEU A 478 -4.81 -18.88 20.00
C LEU A 478 -4.70 -19.04 18.47
N LEU A 479 -3.93 -18.17 17.82
CA LEU A 479 -3.72 -18.23 16.37
C LEU A 479 -2.93 -19.47 15.97
N ILE A 480 -1.90 -19.88 16.71
CA ILE A 480 -1.18 -21.14 16.45
C ILE A 480 -2.15 -22.34 16.53
N GLY A 481 -3.03 -22.37 17.52
CA GLY A 481 -4.08 -23.38 17.64
C GLY A 481 -5.03 -23.37 16.43
N ALA A 482 -5.55 -22.21 16.07
CA ALA A 482 -6.44 -22.03 14.91
C ALA A 482 -5.77 -22.42 13.59
N MET A 483 -4.49 -22.11 13.43
CA MET A 483 -3.70 -22.40 12.24
C MET A 483 -3.29 -23.87 12.11
N ARG A 484 -3.30 -24.64 13.21
CA ARG A 484 -3.09 -26.10 13.22
C ARG A 484 -4.38 -26.90 13.02
N SER A 485 -5.54 -26.28 13.23
CA SER A 485 -6.85 -26.92 13.07
C SER A 485 -7.26 -27.09 11.60
N SER A 486 -8.46 -27.61 11.36
CA SER A 486 -9.06 -27.68 10.02
C SER A 486 -9.18 -26.31 9.36
N PHE A 487 -9.40 -25.25 10.15
CA PHE A 487 -9.49 -23.88 9.68
C PHE A 487 -8.20 -23.42 8.98
N GLY A 488 -7.04 -23.60 9.63
CA GLY A 488 -5.75 -23.25 9.04
C GLY A 488 -5.43 -24.07 7.78
N ARG A 489 -5.77 -25.36 7.75
CA ARG A 489 -5.59 -26.19 6.54
C ARG A 489 -6.48 -25.74 5.38
N ALA A 490 -7.71 -25.35 5.66
CA ALA A 490 -8.62 -24.79 4.66
C ALA A 490 -8.11 -23.46 4.11
N LEU A 491 -7.58 -22.57 4.95
CA LEU A 491 -6.96 -21.31 4.49
C LEU A 491 -5.76 -21.56 3.56
N GLN A 492 -4.91 -22.52 3.89
CA GLN A 492 -3.77 -22.89 3.03
C GLN A 492 -4.21 -23.42 1.66
N ALA A 493 -5.26 -24.26 1.64
CA ALA A 493 -5.84 -24.72 0.38
C ALA A 493 -6.38 -23.55 -0.46
N VAL A 494 -7.11 -22.62 0.18
CA VAL A 494 -7.63 -21.39 -0.45
C VAL A 494 -6.52 -20.50 -1.00
N ARG A 495 -5.41 -20.35 -0.26
CA ARG A 495 -4.23 -19.57 -0.70
C ARG A 495 -3.55 -20.21 -1.91
N THR A 496 -3.55 -21.54 -1.99
CA THR A 496 -2.86 -22.26 -3.07
C THR A 496 -3.64 -22.20 -4.38
N ASP A 497 -4.92 -22.61 -4.35
CA ASP A 497 -5.82 -22.52 -5.49
C ASP A 497 -7.27 -22.52 -4.99
N GLN A 498 -7.96 -21.40 -5.18
CA GLN A 498 -9.34 -21.21 -4.74
C GLN A 498 -10.32 -22.15 -5.48
N MET A 499 -10.07 -22.43 -6.76
CA MET A 499 -10.93 -23.30 -7.56
C MET A 499 -10.74 -24.76 -7.14
N ALA A 500 -9.49 -25.19 -6.91
CA ALA A 500 -9.21 -26.52 -6.39
C ALA A 500 -9.77 -26.72 -4.97
N ALA A 501 -9.61 -25.72 -4.08
CA ALA A 501 -10.18 -25.75 -2.74
C ALA A 501 -11.71 -25.89 -2.76
N ALA A 502 -12.39 -25.13 -3.63
CA ALA A 502 -13.84 -25.23 -3.81
C ALA A 502 -14.27 -26.61 -4.33
N ALA A 503 -13.52 -27.23 -5.25
CA ALA A 503 -13.78 -28.58 -5.74
C ALA A 503 -13.65 -29.65 -4.65
N LEU A 504 -12.82 -29.40 -3.62
CA LEU A 504 -12.68 -30.25 -2.43
C LEU A 504 -13.76 -30.00 -1.36
N GLY A 505 -14.79 -29.21 -1.68
CA GLY A 505 -15.90 -28.91 -0.76
C GLY A 505 -15.60 -27.83 0.29
N ILE A 506 -14.47 -27.12 0.17
CA ILE A 506 -14.13 -26.02 1.08
C ILE A 506 -14.96 -24.79 0.72
N ASN A 507 -15.73 -24.27 1.68
CA ASN A 507 -16.45 -23.01 1.51
C ASN A 507 -15.47 -21.82 1.52
N VAL A 508 -14.93 -21.48 0.35
CA VAL A 508 -13.93 -20.42 0.17
C VAL A 508 -14.40 -19.07 0.73
N PRO A 509 -15.61 -18.55 0.42
CA PRO A 509 -16.10 -17.29 0.97
C PRO A 509 -16.03 -17.19 2.49
N VAL A 510 -16.48 -18.23 3.21
CA VAL A 510 -16.52 -18.23 4.68
C VAL A 510 -15.11 -18.15 5.27
N HIS A 511 -14.16 -18.90 4.71
CA HIS A 511 -12.78 -18.88 5.21
C HIS A 511 -12.09 -17.55 4.89
N LYS A 512 -12.36 -16.95 3.71
CA LYS A 512 -11.88 -15.61 3.36
C LYS A 512 -12.42 -14.56 4.34
N MET A 513 -13.73 -14.59 4.61
CA MET A 513 -14.39 -13.66 5.54
C MET A 513 -13.86 -13.81 6.97
N ALA A 514 -13.67 -15.05 7.44
CA ALA A 514 -13.13 -15.30 8.78
C ALA A 514 -11.69 -14.77 8.94
N ALA A 515 -10.82 -14.99 7.94
CA ALA A 515 -9.46 -14.42 7.96
C ALA A 515 -9.50 -12.88 7.95
N PHE A 516 -10.42 -12.29 7.19
CA PHE A 516 -10.61 -10.84 7.11
C PHE A 516 -11.10 -10.25 8.44
N ALA A 517 -12.06 -10.91 9.10
CA ALA A 517 -12.55 -10.54 10.41
C ALA A 517 -11.46 -10.59 11.49
N ILE A 518 -10.62 -11.64 11.51
CA ILE A 518 -9.48 -11.74 12.43
C ILE A 518 -8.51 -10.57 12.22
N SER A 519 -8.18 -10.25 10.95
CA SER A 519 -7.33 -9.11 10.61
C SER A 519 -7.90 -7.80 11.12
N ALA A 520 -9.19 -7.56 10.91
CA ALA A 520 -9.88 -6.33 11.32
C ALA A 520 -9.97 -6.19 12.85
N LEU A 521 -10.31 -7.26 13.57
CA LEU A 521 -10.37 -7.26 15.03
C LEU A 521 -9.02 -6.92 15.67
N LEU A 522 -7.95 -7.54 15.16
CA LEU A 522 -6.60 -7.31 15.68
C LEU A 522 -6.03 -5.94 15.26
N GLY A 523 -6.36 -5.46 14.06
CA GLY A 523 -6.06 -4.09 13.64
C GLY A 523 -6.75 -3.05 14.51
N SER A 524 -8.04 -3.26 14.81
CA SER A 524 -8.84 -2.41 15.69
C SER A 524 -8.29 -2.39 17.12
N LEU A 525 -8.01 -3.56 17.69
CA LEU A 525 -7.39 -3.69 19.01
C LEU A 525 -6.04 -2.96 19.09
N SER A 526 -5.20 -3.11 18.07
CA SER A 526 -3.94 -2.36 17.94
C SER A 526 -4.20 -0.85 17.98
N GLY A 527 -5.17 -0.36 17.21
CA GLY A 527 -5.47 1.08 17.11
C GLY A 527 -6.03 1.69 18.39
N SER A 528 -6.92 0.99 19.08
CA SER A 528 -7.40 1.46 20.37
C SER A 528 -6.28 1.53 21.40
N LEU A 529 -5.44 0.50 21.51
CA LEU A 529 -4.29 0.51 22.42
C LEU A 529 -3.26 1.58 22.03
N TYR A 530 -3.08 1.84 20.74
CA TYR A 530 -2.22 2.90 20.22
C TYR A 530 -2.69 4.27 20.69
N ALA A 531 -4.00 4.55 20.60
CA ALA A 531 -4.60 5.80 21.08
C ALA A 531 -4.43 6.01 22.59
N PHE A 532 -4.66 4.96 23.40
CA PHE A 532 -4.44 5.01 24.86
C PHE A 532 -2.98 5.19 25.24
N PHE A 533 -2.05 4.64 24.46
CA PHE A 533 -0.62 4.74 24.76
C PHE A 533 -0.06 6.13 24.44
N PHE A 534 -0.48 6.74 23.33
CA PHE A 534 -0.03 8.08 22.94
C PHE A 534 -0.78 9.21 23.65
N HIS A 535 -1.89 8.92 24.31
CA HIS A 535 -2.79 9.94 24.88
C HIS A 535 -3.35 10.94 23.85
N TYR A 536 -3.19 10.59 22.57
CA TYR A 536 -3.47 11.40 21.40
C TYR A 536 -3.65 10.49 20.19
N LEU A 537 -4.55 10.87 19.29
CA LEU A 537 -4.72 10.18 18.02
C LEU A 537 -5.08 11.17 16.91
N SER A 538 -4.24 11.24 15.87
CA SER A 538 -4.50 12.00 14.64
C SER A 538 -4.68 11.09 13.42
N PRO A 539 -5.31 11.58 12.34
CA PRO A 539 -5.53 10.76 11.14
C PRO A 539 -4.23 10.23 10.55
N GLU A 540 -3.19 11.07 10.55
CA GLU A 540 -1.85 10.72 10.03
C GLU A 540 -1.23 9.50 10.73
N MET A 541 -1.48 9.32 12.03
CA MET A 541 -0.94 8.20 12.81
C MET A 541 -1.48 6.84 12.37
N VAL A 542 -2.72 6.81 11.86
CA VAL A 542 -3.49 5.60 11.51
C VAL A 542 -3.98 5.62 10.05
N GLY A 543 -3.44 6.51 9.22
CA GLY A 543 -3.85 6.71 7.84
C GLY A 543 -3.24 5.71 6.85
N SER A 544 -3.34 6.04 5.56
CA SER A 544 -2.85 5.18 4.48
C SER A 544 -1.34 4.90 4.51
N VAL A 545 -0.52 5.89 4.88
CA VAL A 545 0.94 5.72 5.07
C VAL A 545 1.23 4.59 6.05
N ARG A 546 0.49 4.56 7.17
CA ARG A 546 0.63 3.51 8.18
C ARG A 546 0.21 2.14 7.64
N SER A 547 -0.78 2.06 6.77
CA SER A 547 -1.15 0.77 6.14
C SER A 547 0.01 0.20 5.31
N PHE A 548 0.73 1.05 4.57
CA PHE A 548 1.90 0.61 3.81
C PHE A 548 3.06 0.19 4.73
N GLU A 549 3.30 0.90 5.83
CA GLU A 549 4.28 0.50 6.84
C GLU A 549 3.95 -0.88 7.45
N LEU A 550 2.69 -1.14 7.81
CA LEU A 550 2.27 -2.44 8.35
C LEU A 550 2.51 -3.60 7.37
N VAL A 551 2.24 -3.37 6.07
CA VAL A 551 2.55 -4.32 5.00
C VAL A 551 4.05 -4.53 4.87
N ALA A 552 4.85 -3.46 4.94
CA ALA A 552 6.31 -3.55 4.92
C ALA A 552 6.86 -4.38 6.09
N MET A 553 6.38 -4.11 7.31
CA MET A 553 6.74 -4.87 8.51
C MET A 553 6.42 -6.36 8.35
N LEU A 554 5.26 -6.69 7.76
CA LEU A 554 4.87 -8.08 7.51
C LEU A 554 5.83 -8.78 6.55
N ILE A 555 6.08 -8.17 5.40
CA ILE A 555 6.87 -8.77 4.31
C ILE A 555 8.33 -8.95 4.74
N ILE A 556 8.91 -7.93 5.37
CA ILE A 556 10.29 -7.97 5.87
C ILE A 556 10.43 -9.03 6.95
N GLY A 557 9.47 -9.14 7.87
CA GLY A 557 9.49 -10.17 8.91
C GLY A 557 9.34 -11.59 8.34
N GLY A 558 8.50 -11.76 7.33
CA GLY A 558 8.26 -13.01 6.63
C GLY A 558 6.78 -13.36 6.62
N GLU A 559 6.12 -13.06 5.51
CA GLU A 559 4.71 -13.37 5.27
C GLU A 559 4.41 -14.88 5.42
N GLY A 560 3.39 -15.22 6.19
CA GLY A 560 2.88 -16.57 6.43
C GLY A 560 3.56 -17.30 7.58
N THR A 561 4.42 -16.66 8.37
CA THR A 561 5.19 -17.29 9.45
C THR A 561 4.57 -17.14 10.86
N LEU A 562 3.56 -16.28 11.01
CA LEU A 562 2.86 -15.87 12.24
C LEU A 562 3.74 -15.16 13.28
N VAL A 563 4.89 -15.74 13.64
CA VAL A 563 5.82 -15.21 14.64
C VAL A 563 6.97 -14.41 13.99
N GLY A 564 7.33 -14.71 12.75
CA GLY A 564 8.43 -14.03 12.06
C GLY A 564 8.16 -12.55 11.80
N SER A 565 6.89 -12.15 11.73
CA SER A 565 6.49 -10.75 11.61
C SER A 565 6.90 -9.89 12.81
N VAL A 566 7.14 -10.46 14.01
CA VAL A 566 7.71 -9.72 15.16
C VAL A 566 9.05 -9.08 14.77
N LEU A 567 9.88 -9.80 14.01
CA LEU A 567 11.20 -9.28 13.60
C LEU A 567 11.07 -8.09 12.65
N GLY A 568 10.11 -8.14 11.72
CA GLY A 568 9.89 -7.03 10.79
C GLY A 568 9.35 -5.79 11.48
N VAL A 569 8.40 -5.97 12.41
CA VAL A 569 7.89 -4.87 13.25
C VAL A 569 9.01 -4.29 14.09
N ALA A 570 9.71 -5.12 14.87
CA ALA A 570 10.80 -4.69 15.74
C ALA A 570 11.94 -4.01 14.96
N LEU A 571 12.30 -4.50 13.77
CA LEU A 571 13.33 -3.88 12.95
C LEU A 571 12.91 -2.47 12.55
N LEU A 572 11.70 -2.28 11.99
CA LEU A 572 11.29 -0.98 11.47
C LEU A 572 10.92 0.02 12.58
N THR A 573 10.48 -0.44 13.75
CA THR A 573 10.16 0.43 14.87
C THR A 573 11.37 0.80 15.71
N LEU A 574 12.29 -0.14 15.97
CA LEU A 574 13.40 0.07 16.90
C LEU A 574 14.64 0.63 16.20
N LEU A 575 14.87 0.33 14.91
CA LEU A 575 16.06 0.79 14.21
C LEU A 575 16.21 2.32 14.21
N PRO A 576 15.17 3.14 13.91
CA PRO A 576 15.24 4.60 14.05
C PRO A 576 15.52 5.06 15.48
N THR A 577 15.00 4.33 16.49
CA THR A 577 15.14 4.70 17.91
C THR A 577 16.56 4.41 18.42
N ILE A 578 17.12 3.25 18.08
CA ILE A 578 18.47 2.84 18.48
C ILE A 578 19.51 3.74 17.78
N PHE A 579 19.28 4.03 16.51
CA PHE A 579 20.15 4.88 15.71
C PHE A 579 19.42 6.17 15.34
N GLN A 580 19.37 7.15 16.23
CA GLN A 580 18.67 8.41 15.97
C GLN A 580 19.04 9.10 14.65
N PRO A 581 20.31 9.11 14.18
CA PRO A 581 20.62 9.65 12.85
C PRO A 581 19.95 8.89 11.70
N LEU A 582 19.69 7.59 11.87
CA LEU A 582 18.95 6.79 10.89
C LEU A 582 17.46 7.15 10.85
N ALA A 583 16.92 7.87 11.85
CA ALA A 583 15.52 8.30 11.82
C ALA A 583 15.21 9.20 10.62
N ALA A 584 16.16 10.05 10.20
CA ALA A 584 16.04 10.84 8.97
C ALA A 584 15.94 9.97 7.71
N PHE A 585 16.58 8.79 7.73
CA PHE A 585 16.59 7.83 6.63
C PHE A 585 15.47 6.79 6.72
N LYS A 586 14.59 6.84 7.73
CA LYS A 586 13.60 5.80 8.01
C LYS A 586 12.78 5.44 6.76
N THR A 587 12.09 6.40 6.16
CA THR A 587 11.21 6.18 5.00
C THR A 587 11.98 5.63 3.79
N PHE A 588 13.21 6.10 3.58
CA PHE A 588 14.08 5.59 2.53
C PHE A 588 14.49 4.14 2.79
N ALA A 589 14.94 3.85 4.02
CA ALA A 589 15.36 2.52 4.44
C ALA A 589 14.20 1.53 4.34
N GLU A 590 12.98 1.91 4.72
CA GLU A 590 11.77 1.09 4.58
C GLU A 590 11.52 0.70 3.12
N GLY A 591 11.58 1.67 2.19
CA GLY A 591 11.40 1.39 0.77
C GLY A 591 12.49 0.50 0.18
N VAL A 592 13.75 0.77 0.51
CA VAL A 592 14.89 -0.06 0.08
C VAL A 592 14.77 -1.49 0.63
N LEU A 593 14.46 -1.65 1.92
CA LEU A 593 14.30 -2.96 2.55
C LEU A 593 13.15 -3.74 1.94
N LEU A 594 12.04 -3.07 1.60
CA LEU A 594 10.91 -3.72 0.95
C LEU A 594 11.25 -4.19 -0.47
N VAL A 595 11.87 -3.32 -1.28
CA VAL A 595 12.34 -3.68 -2.63
C VAL A 595 13.35 -4.82 -2.58
N PHE A 596 14.31 -4.73 -1.66
CA PHE A 596 15.33 -5.76 -1.45
C PHE A 596 14.71 -7.09 -1.01
N SER A 597 13.77 -7.06 -0.07
CA SER A 597 13.09 -8.27 0.43
C SER A 597 12.38 -9.00 -0.70
N PHE A 598 11.67 -8.30 -1.58
CA PHE A 598 11.02 -8.96 -2.73
C PHE A 598 12.00 -9.53 -3.74
N LEU A 599 13.11 -8.84 -4.04
CA LEU A 599 14.05 -9.28 -5.07
C LEU A 599 14.98 -10.40 -4.61
N TYR A 600 15.39 -10.39 -3.34
CA TYR A 600 16.47 -11.24 -2.82
C TYR A 600 16.06 -12.13 -1.64
N MET A 601 15.06 -11.74 -0.84
CA MET A 601 14.61 -12.48 0.35
C MET A 601 13.09 -12.68 0.34
N PRO A 602 12.51 -13.39 -0.65
CA PRO A 602 11.06 -13.49 -0.81
C PRO A 602 10.33 -14.18 0.37
N GLN A 603 11.08 -14.82 1.28
CA GLN A 603 10.55 -15.43 2.50
C GLN A 603 10.67 -14.54 3.75
N GLY A 604 11.13 -13.31 3.58
CA GLY A 604 11.49 -12.39 4.67
C GLY A 604 12.72 -12.83 5.46
N LEU A 605 13.03 -12.07 6.50
CA LEU A 605 14.16 -12.29 7.40
C LEU A 605 14.02 -13.62 8.15
N PHE A 606 12.83 -13.87 8.74
CA PHE A 606 12.60 -15.07 9.53
C PHE A 606 12.62 -16.34 8.67
N GLY A 607 11.93 -16.35 7.52
CA GLY A 607 11.89 -17.52 6.65
C GLY A 607 13.28 -17.90 6.14
N THR A 608 14.09 -16.90 5.77
CA THR A 608 15.47 -17.13 5.33
C THR A 608 16.34 -17.68 6.46
N ALA A 609 16.21 -17.16 7.69
CA ALA A 609 16.93 -17.65 8.86
C ALA A 609 16.57 -19.11 9.18
N VAL A 610 15.29 -19.46 9.18
CA VAL A 610 14.82 -20.81 9.49
C VAL A 610 15.24 -21.82 8.41
N ILE A 611 15.22 -21.47 7.12
CA ILE A 611 15.73 -22.38 6.07
C ILE A 611 17.21 -22.70 6.32
N ARG A 612 18.02 -21.68 6.62
CA ARG A 612 19.44 -21.88 6.92
C ARG A 612 19.64 -22.73 8.16
N PHE A 613 18.88 -22.46 9.22
CA PHE A 613 18.92 -23.23 10.46
C PHE A 613 18.53 -24.70 10.24
N ASN A 614 17.43 -24.98 9.54
CA ASN A 614 16.98 -26.34 9.23
C ASN A 614 18.01 -27.09 8.36
N ARG A 615 18.64 -26.44 7.38
CA ARG A 615 19.72 -27.05 6.59
C ARG A 615 20.90 -27.42 7.47
N TRP A 616 21.27 -26.55 8.40
CA TRP A 616 22.39 -26.78 9.32
C TRP A 616 22.10 -27.92 10.30
N THR A 617 20.90 -27.99 10.89
CA THR A 617 20.51 -29.07 11.80
C THR A 617 20.39 -30.42 11.09
N HIS A 618 19.87 -30.46 9.85
CA HIS A 618 19.87 -31.68 9.04
C HIS A 618 21.29 -32.14 8.68
N GLN A 619 22.20 -31.22 8.34
CA GLN A 619 23.61 -31.55 8.10
C GLN A 619 24.30 -32.05 9.36
N ALA A 620 24.07 -31.43 10.52
CA ALA A 620 24.61 -31.86 11.81
C ALA A 620 24.07 -33.25 12.22
N ALA A 621 22.78 -33.52 12.03
CA ALA A 621 22.18 -34.83 12.30
C ALA A 621 22.75 -35.93 11.38
N SER A 622 22.97 -35.62 10.09
CA SER A 622 23.59 -36.55 9.13
C SER A 622 25.06 -36.85 9.42
N ARG A 623 25.76 -35.99 10.18
CA ARG A 623 27.14 -36.24 10.63
C ARG A 623 27.22 -37.12 11.89
N ILE A 624 26.16 -37.14 12.70
CA ILE A 624 26.08 -37.92 13.94
C ILE A 624 25.55 -39.34 13.68
N THR A 625 24.83 -39.54 12.57
CA THR A 625 24.39 -40.87 12.10
C THR A 625 24.92 -41.11 10.70
N PRO A 626 26.14 -41.68 10.53
CA PRO A 626 26.51 -42.19 9.22
C PRO A 626 25.49 -43.27 8.85
N SER A 627 24.83 -43.08 7.71
CA SER A 627 23.85 -44.03 7.19
C SER A 627 24.45 -45.43 7.15
N VAL A 628 23.82 -46.37 7.86
CA VAL A 628 24.15 -47.80 7.87
C VAL A 628 23.92 -48.47 6.49
N SER A 629 23.51 -47.72 5.46
CA SER A 629 23.24 -48.23 4.11
C SER A 629 24.49 -48.53 3.25
N ALA A 630 25.71 -48.45 3.79
CA ALA A 630 26.94 -48.76 3.05
C ALA A 630 27.59 -50.12 3.40
N VAL A 631 26.97 -50.96 4.25
CA VAL A 631 27.59 -52.24 4.69
C VAL A 631 26.99 -53.48 4.01
N ASN A 632 25.91 -53.38 3.22
CA ASN A 632 25.30 -54.55 2.55
C ASN A 632 25.44 -54.55 1.02
N ARG A 633 26.63 -54.24 0.52
CA ARG A 633 27.06 -54.63 -0.84
C ARG A 633 28.35 -55.43 -0.74
N GLY A 634 28.23 -56.68 -0.34
CA GLY A 634 29.39 -57.57 -0.19
C GLY A 634 29.07 -58.97 0.31
N SER A 635 28.06 -59.63 -0.28
CA SER A 635 27.95 -61.10 -0.35
C SER A 635 26.62 -61.52 -0.99
N VAL A 636 26.63 -61.75 -2.31
CA VAL A 636 26.36 -63.03 -3.01
C VAL A 636 26.88 -62.87 -4.42
#